data_AF-A0A175QPR6-F1
#
_entry.id   AF-A0A175QPR6-F1
#
_cell.length_a   1.000
_cell.length_b   1.000
_cell.length_c   1.000
_cell.angle_alpha   90.00
_cell.angle_beta   90.00
_cell.angle_gamma   90.00
#
_symmetry.space_group_name_H-M   'P 1'
#
loop_
_entity.id
_entity.type
_entity.pdbx_description
1 polymer ?
#
loop_
_entity_poly.entity_id
_entity_poly.type
_entity_poly.pdbx_seq_one_letter_code
_entity_poly.pdbx_strand_id
1 'polypeptide(L)'
;AATTYHLLGRHLSCEGPLGGGEVDHIVGEEARSILAIINRAGAEAFRIATGAIPIMALALTAVAALKAAGGLDALNWLLAPVLGALGLDPRLVTPTLSKYLGGGLAALGVLADQKASGEIDARFVNAAAGWLVHPLDLPGIAVLIAAGPRVARLWVVAAFGGLTGVLVRTILQASIYGS
;
A
#
# COMPACT_ATOMS: atom_id res chain seq x y z
N ALA A 1 -14.43 -0.50 1.64
CA ALA A 1 -15.11 0.73 2.13
C ALA A 1 -16.50 0.40 2.67
N ALA A 2 -17.46 0.00 1.83
CA ALA A 2 -18.82 -0.36 2.27
C ALA A 2 -18.85 -1.55 3.26
N THR A 3 -18.09 -2.62 2.98
CA THR A 3 -17.92 -3.78 3.88
C THR A 3 -17.30 -3.40 5.22
N THR A 4 -16.29 -2.54 5.19
CA THR A 4 -15.58 -2.06 6.39
C THR A 4 -16.49 -1.20 7.27
N TYR A 5 -17.31 -0.33 6.67
CA TYR A 5 -18.33 0.43 7.38
C TYR A 5 -19.41 -0.47 7.98
N HIS A 6 -19.90 -1.45 7.22
CA HIS A 6 -20.96 -2.34 7.71
C HIS A 6 -20.51 -3.24 8.85
N LEU A 7 -19.25 -3.72 8.82
CA LEU A 7 -18.73 -4.62 9.85
C LEU A 7 -18.22 -3.89 11.08
N LEU A 8 -17.51 -2.77 10.92
CA LEU A 8 -16.85 -2.06 12.02
C LEU A 8 -17.45 -0.69 12.34
N GLY A 9 -18.12 -0.06 11.38
CA GLY A 9 -18.58 1.33 11.49
C GLY A 9 -20.06 1.51 11.89
N ARG A 10 -20.91 0.50 11.67
CA ARG A 10 -22.38 0.63 11.89
C ARG A 10 -22.81 0.89 13.33
N HIS A 11 -21.90 0.69 14.30
CA HIS A 11 -22.13 0.92 15.72
C HIS A 11 -21.33 2.10 16.27
N LEU A 12 -20.62 2.85 15.42
CA LEU A 12 -19.94 4.08 15.84
C LEU A 12 -20.99 5.16 16.10
N SER A 13 -20.89 5.83 17.24
CA SER A 13 -21.77 6.95 17.59
C SER A 13 -21.75 8.03 16.52
N CYS A 14 -22.93 8.51 16.12
CA CYS A 14 -23.08 9.62 15.16
C CYS A 14 -22.80 11.00 15.78
N GLU A 15 -22.52 11.06 17.08
CA GLU A 15 -22.15 12.29 17.77
C GLU A 15 -20.69 12.65 17.43
N GLY A 16 -20.53 13.63 16.55
CA GLY A 16 -19.26 14.32 16.37
C GLY A 16 -18.85 15.04 17.66
N PRO A 17 -17.57 15.43 17.82
CA PRO A 17 -17.13 16.20 18.98
C PRO A 17 -18.03 17.45 19.14
N LEU A 18 -18.80 17.49 20.23
CA LEU A 18 -19.52 18.69 20.66
C LEU A 18 -18.47 19.76 21.02
N GLY A 19 -18.10 20.55 20.03
CA GLY A 19 -17.17 21.67 20.16
C GLY A 19 -17.66 22.79 19.27
N GLY A 20 -18.58 23.59 19.82
CA GLY A 20 -19.26 24.67 19.15
C GLY A 20 -18.34 25.77 18.62
N GLY A 21 -18.84 26.40 17.57
CA GLY A 21 -18.30 27.58 16.92
C GLY A 21 -19.07 27.73 15.62
N GLU A 22 -20.16 28.50 15.65
CA GLU A 22 -20.82 28.97 14.43
C GLU A 22 -19.76 29.60 13.54
N VAL A 23 -19.52 29.01 12.38
CA VAL A 23 -18.62 29.55 11.37
C VAL A 23 -19.39 30.68 10.70
N ASP A 24 -19.11 31.91 11.12
CA ASP A 24 -19.63 33.11 10.47
C ASP A 24 -18.97 33.21 9.08
N HIS A 25 -19.76 32.97 8.03
CA HIS A 25 -19.27 32.87 6.66
C HIS A 25 -19.27 34.24 5.98
N ILE A 26 -18.17 34.98 6.09
CA ILE A 26 -17.91 36.13 5.21
C ILE A 26 -17.28 35.63 3.91
N VAL A 27 -17.94 35.88 2.77
CA VAL A 27 -17.66 35.35 1.41
C VAL A 27 -16.23 35.62 0.88
N GLY A 28 -15.47 36.53 1.48
CA GLY A 28 -14.05 36.78 1.16
C GLY A 28 -13.05 35.88 1.91
N GLU A 29 -13.50 35.21 2.97
CA GLU A 29 -12.69 34.37 3.86
C GLU A 29 -12.58 32.93 3.35
N GLU A 30 -13.53 32.50 2.51
CA GLU A 30 -13.64 31.14 1.98
C GLU A 30 -12.47 30.76 1.05
N ALA A 31 -12.07 31.65 0.14
CA ALA A 31 -10.91 31.41 -0.74
C ALA A 31 -9.58 31.39 0.04
N ARG A 32 -9.46 32.26 1.06
CA ARG A 32 -8.30 32.28 1.98
C ARG A 32 -8.28 31.04 2.87
N SER A 33 -9.44 30.54 3.27
CA SER A 33 -9.64 29.30 4.03
C SER A 33 -9.27 28.06 3.20
N ILE A 34 -9.74 27.95 1.95
CA ILE A 34 -9.36 26.85 1.03
C ILE A 34 -7.85 26.85 0.80
N LEU A 35 -7.25 28.01 0.51
CA LEU A 35 -5.81 28.12 0.31
C LEU A 35 -5.02 27.76 1.59
N ALA A 36 -5.51 28.16 2.77
CA ALA A 36 -4.91 27.79 4.05
C ALA A 36 -4.98 26.27 4.31
N ILE A 37 -6.09 25.62 3.99
CA ILE A 37 -6.26 24.17 4.09
C ILE A 37 -5.28 23.45 3.15
N ILE A 38 -5.16 23.90 1.90
CA ILE A 38 -4.22 23.35 0.92
C ILE A 38 -2.78 23.49 1.40
N ASN A 39 -2.38 24.69 1.84
CA ASN A 39 -1.02 24.94 2.33
C ASN A 39 -0.69 24.08 3.55
N ARG A 40 -1.64 23.92 4.48
CA ARG A 40 -1.47 23.06 5.65
C ARG A 40 -1.36 21.59 5.25
N ALA A 41 -2.23 21.10 4.37
CA ALA A 41 -2.20 19.72 3.90
C ALA A 41 -0.92 19.41 3.11
N GLY A 42 -0.47 20.34 2.28
CA GLY A 42 0.78 20.25 1.54
C GLY A 42 2.00 20.20 2.46
N ALA A 43 2.06 21.07 3.47
CA ALA A 43 3.14 21.05 4.47
C ALA A 43 3.17 19.74 5.27
N GLU A 44 2.00 19.22 5.66
CA GLU A 44 1.87 17.93 6.35
C GLU A 44 2.37 16.77 5.47
N ALA A 45 1.93 16.73 4.21
CA ALA A 45 2.35 15.71 3.24
C ALA A 45 3.84 15.78 2.94
N PHE A 46 4.40 16.98 2.78
CA PHE A 46 5.84 17.17 2.58
C PHE A 46 6.64 16.68 3.77
N ARG A 47 6.19 16.96 5.01
CA ARG A 47 6.83 16.46 6.23
C ARG A 47 6.81 14.93 6.32
N ILE A 48 5.68 14.30 5.96
CA ILE A 48 5.57 12.84 5.92
C ILE A 48 6.53 12.27 4.86
N ALA A 49 6.51 12.82 3.65
CA ALA A 49 7.34 12.36 2.54
C ALA A 49 8.83 12.47 2.89
N THR A 50 9.28 13.65 3.33
CA THR A 50 10.68 13.87 3.74
C THR A 50 11.10 12.99 4.91
N GLY A 51 10.23 12.76 5.89
CA GLY A 51 10.47 11.81 6.98
C GLY A 51 10.58 10.35 6.52
N ALA A 52 9.90 9.98 5.43
CA ALA A 52 9.92 8.63 4.87
C ALA A 52 11.09 8.36 3.89
N ILE A 53 11.75 9.40 3.35
CA ILE A 53 12.87 9.23 2.40
C ILE A 53 13.98 8.32 2.96
N PRO A 54 14.49 8.51 4.20
CA PRO A 54 15.61 7.72 4.71
C PRO A 54 15.26 6.25 4.89
N ILE A 55 14.08 5.94 5.44
CA ILE A 55 13.65 4.55 5.64
C ILE A 55 13.43 3.84 4.31
N MET A 56 12.89 4.55 3.31
CA MET A 56 12.75 4.02 1.94
C MET A 56 14.10 3.72 1.29
N ALA A 57 15.05 4.64 1.39
CA ALA A 57 16.39 4.44 0.84
C ALA A 57 17.10 3.25 1.51
N LEU A 58 17.01 3.13 2.84
CA LEU A 58 17.56 2.00 3.58
C LEU A 58 16.89 0.68 3.19
N ALA A 59 15.57 0.65 3.10
CA ALA A 59 14.82 -0.55 2.71
C ALA A 59 15.18 -1.01 1.29
N LEU A 60 15.23 -0.10 0.32
CA LEU A 60 15.66 -0.40 -1.05
C LEU A 60 17.10 -0.93 -1.10
N THR A 61 18.01 -0.30 -0.35
CA THR A 61 19.41 -0.74 -0.27
C THR A 61 19.52 -2.14 0.33
N ALA A 62 18.79 -2.42 1.41
CA ALA A 62 18.77 -3.73 2.04
C ALA A 62 18.21 -4.81 1.12
N VAL A 63 17.13 -4.52 0.38
CA VAL A 63 16.55 -5.45 -0.61
C VAL A 63 17.53 -5.70 -1.75
N ALA A 64 18.18 -4.66 -2.27
CA ALA A 64 19.20 -4.81 -3.31
C ALA A 64 20.38 -5.66 -2.84
N ALA A 65 20.84 -5.46 -1.60
CA ALA A 65 21.89 -6.28 -0.99
C ALA A 65 21.44 -7.74 -0.81
N LEU A 66 20.21 -7.97 -0.34
CA LEU A 66 19.64 -9.31 -0.18
C LEU A 66 19.52 -10.03 -1.54
N LYS A 67 19.12 -9.32 -2.60
CA LYS A 67 19.10 -9.82 -3.98
C LYS A 67 20.51 -10.19 -4.44
N ALA A 68 21.49 -9.31 -4.25
CA ALA A 68 22.88 -9.54 -4.63
C ALA A 68 23.50 -10.74 -3.87
N ALA A 69 23.07 -10.99 -2.64
CA ALA A 69 23.51 -12.14 -1.83
C ALA A 69 22.80 -13.46 -2.17
N GLY A 70 21.86 -13.47 -3.14
CA GLY A 70 21.04 -14.65 -3.47
C GLY A 70 20.00 -15.02 -2.40
N GLY A 71 19.76 -14.15 -1.41
CA GLY A 71 18.84 -14.42 -0.31
C GLY A 71 17.37 -14.48 -0.77
N LEU A 72 17.02 -13.74 -1.83
CA LEU A 72 15.68 -13.84 -2.43
C LEU A 72 15.45 -15.20 -3.10
N ASP A 73 16.47 -15.77 -3.76
CA ASP A 73 16.38 -17.10 -4.38
C ASP A 73 16.29 -18.20 -3.32
N ALA A 74 17.05 -18.07 -2.23
CA ALA A 74 16.95 -18.99 -1.08
C ALA A 74 15.55 -18.96 -0.44
N LEU A 75 14.98 -17.76 -0.27
CA LEU A 75 13.62 -17.61 0.26
C LEU A 75 12.56 -18.13 -0.70
N ASN A 76 12.77 -17.95 -2.01
CA ASN A 76 11.92 -18.54 -3.03
C ASN A 76 11.95 -20.08 -3.00
N TRP A 77 13.13 -20.69 -2.90
CA TRP A 77 13.28 -22.14 -2.76
C TRP A 77 12.57 -22.68 -1.52
N LEU A 78 12.66 -21.97 -0.39
CA LEU A 78 12.00 -22.34 0.86
C LEU A 78 10.47 -22.24 0.77
N LEU A 79 9.95 -21.21 0.10
CA LEU A 79 8.51 -20.96 0.00
C LEU A 79 7.86 -21.70 -1.18
N ALA A 80 8.63 -22.13 -2.18
CA ALA A 80 8.16 -22.85 -3.37
C ALA A 80 7.15 -23.98 -3.09
N PRO A 81 7.34 -24.89 -2.10
CA PRO A 81 6.36 -25.95 -1.85
C PRO A 81 5.01 -25.42 -1.33
N VAL A 82 5.03 -24.39 -0.49
CA VAL A 82 3.80 -23.76 0.04
C VAL A 82 3.07 -23.01 -1.07
N LEU A 83 3.82 -22.32 -1.92
CA LEU A 83 3.27 -21.55 -3.03
C LEU A 83 2.72 -22.45 -4.14
N GLY A 84 3.39 -23.57 -4.42
CA GLY A 84 2.90 -24.62 -5.32
C GLY A 84 1.58 -25.22 -4.82
N ALA A 85 1.45 -25.43 -3.51
CA ALA A 85 0.20 -25.89 -2.90
C ALA A 85 -0.94 -24.85 -3.01
N LEU A 86 -0.62 -23.56 -3.11
CA LEU A 86 -1.57 -22.45 -3.29
C LEU A 86 -1.83 -22.11 -4.77
N GLY A 87 -1.18 -22.80 -5.72
CA GLY A 87 -1.29 -22.51 -7.16
C GLY A 87 -0.72 -21.15 -7.56
N LEU A 88 0.18 -20.57 -6.75
CA LEU A 88 0.80 -19.28 -7.02
C LEU A 88 1.98 -19.43 -7.97
N ASP A 89 2.04 -18.57 -8.99
CA ASP A 89 3.17 -18.56 -9.94
C ASP A 89 4.47 -18.19 -9.19
N PRO A 90 5.52 -19.05 -9.22
CA PRO A 90 6.79 -18.79 -8.55
C PRO A 90 7.45 -17.46 -8.93
N ARG A 91 7.14 -16.93 -10.13
CA ARG A 91 7.65 -15.64 -10.58
C ARG A 91 7.14 -14.46 -9.75
N LEU A 92 6.05 -14.63 -8.99
CA LEU A 92 5.49 -13.61 -8.10
C LEU A 92 6.24 -13.47 -6.77
N VAL A 93 7.07 -14.44 -6.39
CA VAL A 93 7.68 -14.49 -5.05
C VAL A 93 8.65 -13.35 -4.85
N THR A 94 9.61 -13.21 -5.75
CA THR A 94 10.64 -12.16 -5.69
C THR A 94 10.01 -10.75 -5.72
N PRO A 95 9.06 -10.44 -6.63
CA PRO A 95 8.29 -9.20 -6.58
C PRO A 95 7.53 -8.99 -5.27
N THR A 96 6.90 -10.03 -4.71
CA THR A 96 6.11 -9.95 -3.48
C THR A 96 6.99 -9.68 -2.26
N LEU A 97 8.12 -10.36 -2.14
CA LEU A 97 9.08 -10.14 -1.04
C LEU A 97 9.70 -8.75 -1.13
N SER A 98 10.12 -8.36 -2.34
CA SER A 98 10.63 -7.02 -2.62
C SER A 98 9.60 -5.95 -2.26
N LYS A 99 8.31 -6.20 -2.58
CA LYS A 99 7.19 -5.34 -2.19
C LYS A 99 7.11 -5.17 -0.68
N TYR A 100 7.06 -6.26 0.08
CA TYR A 100 6.87 -6.18 1.53
C TYR A 100 8.01 -5.46 2.25
N LEU A 101 9.24 -5.61 1.75
CA LEU A 101 10.43 -5.02 2.35
C LEU A 101 10.67 -3.57 1.90
N GLY A 102 10.67 -3.32 0.58
CA GLY A 102 11.05 -2.04 -0.03
C GLY A 102 9.89 -1.24 -0.64
N GLY A 103 8.66 -1.72 -0.50
CA GLY A 103 7.45 -1.08 -1.02
C GLY A 103 7.18 -1.35 -2.51
N GLY A 104 6.12 -0.75 -3.02
CA GLY A 104 5.69 -0.91 -4.42
C GLY A 104 6.76 -0.57 -5.47
N LEU A 105 7.65 0.39 -5.19
CA LEU A 105 8.74 0.76 -6.11
C LEU A 105 9.80 -0.35 -6.22
N ALA A 106 10.13 -1.01 -5.12
CA ALA A 106 11.07 -2.13 -5.13
C ALA A 106 10.52 -3.32 -5.94
N ALA A 107 9.22 -3.58 -5.81
CA ALA A 107 8.53 -4.61 -6.58
C ALA A 107 8.52 -4.30 -8.09
N LEU A 108 8.26 -3.04 -8.46
CA LEU A 108 8.30 -2.60 -9.85
C LEU A 108 9.69 -2.73 -10.47
N GLY A 109 10.76 -2.48 -9.72
CA GLY A 109 12.13 -2.71 -10.18
C GLY A 109 12.39 -4.18 -10.51
N VAL A 110 11.96 -5.11 -9.64
CA VAL A 110 12.08 -6.55 -9.90
C VAL A 110 11.26 -6.97 -11.12
N LEU A 111 10.02 -6.49 -11.25
CA LEU A 111 9.19 -6.80 -12.42
C LEU A 111 9.79 -6.22 -13.71
N ALA A 112 10.41 -5.05 -13.66
CA ALA A 112 11.11 -4.47 -14.81
C ALA A 112 12.29 -5.34 -15.24
N ASP A 113 13.11 -5.81 -14.28
CA ASP A 113 14.23 -6.73 -14.55
C ASP A 113 13.75 -8.05 -15.17
N GLN A 114 12.73 -8.69 -14.58
CA GLN A 114 12.15 -9.95 -15.09
C GLN A 114 11.53 -9.79 -16.47
N LYS A 115 10.93 -8.62 -16.76
CA LYS A 115 10.39 -8.32 -18.09
C LYS A 115 11.52 -8.11 -19.10
N ALA A 116 12.62 -7.48 -18.69
CA ALA A 116 13.79 -7.27 -19.52
C ALA A 116 14.54 -8.58 -19.82
N SER A 117 14.56 -9.55 -18.88
CA SER A 117 15.12 -10.88 -19.09
C SER A 117 14.21 -11.84 -19.88
N GLY A 118 12.97 -11.43 -20.17
CA GLY A 118 11.98 -12.24 -20.88
C GLY A 118 11.30 -13.32 -20.03
N GLU A 119 11.51 -13.31 -18.69
CA GLU A 119 10.89 -14.26 -17.76
C GLU A 119 9.37 -14.03 -17.59
N ILE A 120 8.93 -12.77 -17.75
CA ILE A 120 7.53 -12.36 -17.63
C ILE A 120 7.09 -11.48 -18.79
N ASP A 121 5.80 -11.52 -19.12
CA ASP A 121 5.19 -10.71 -20.17
C ASP A 121 4.23 -9.65 -19.60
N ALA A 122 3.66 -8.83 -20.49
CA ALA A 122 2.71 -7.79 -20.09
C ALA A 122 1.42 -8.37 -19.49
N ARG A 123 1.02 -9.58 -19.90
CA ARG A 123 -0.16 -10.27 -19.37
C ARG A 123 0.06 -10.68 -17.92
N PHE A 124 1.22 -11.25 -17.61
CA PHE A 124 1.65 -11.59 -16.26
C PHE A 124 1.68 -10.35 -15.37
N VAL A 125 2.32 -9.26 -15.81
CA VAL A 125 2.37 -8.01 -15.03
C VAL A 125 0.98 -7.48 -14.74
N ASN A 126 0.07 -7.53 -15.71
CA ASN A 126 -1.32 -7.12 -15.51
C ASN A 126 -2.02 -8.03 -14.49
N ALA A 127 -1.91 -9.35 -14.62
CA ALA A 127 -2.50 -10.30 -13.68
C ALA A 127 -1.95 -10.11 -12.25
N ALA A 128 -0.63 -9.88 -12.13
CA ALA A 128 0.06 -9.63 -10.87
C ALA A 128 -0.38 -8.31 -10.20
N ALA A 129 -0.89 -7.34 -10.95
CA ALA A 129 -1.27 -6.04 -10.40
C ALA A 129 -2.39 -6.14 -9.34
N GLY A 130 -3.29 -7.12 -9.46
CA GLY A 130 -4.33 -7.36 -8.45
C GLY A 130 -3.76 -7.70 -7.06
N TRP A 131 -2.61 -8.38 -7.05
CA TRP A 131 -1.88 -8.79 -5.85
C TRP A 131 -0.85 -7.75 -5.40
N LEU A 132 -0.12 -7.12 -6.33
CA LEU A 132 1.03 -6.27 -6.00
C LEU A 132 0.68 -4.78 -5.79
N VAL A 133 -0.49 -4.32 -6.26
CA VAL A 133 -0.89 -2.91 -6.16
C VAL A 133 -1.74 -2.68 -4.92
N HIS A 134 -1.08 -2.59 -3.76
CA HIS A 134 -1.69 -2.20 -2.49
C HIS A 134 -0.68 -1.49 -1.56
N PRO A 135 -1.13 -0.66 -0.60
CA PRO A 135 -0.23 0.04 0.33
C PRO A 135 0.19 -0.79 1.56
N LEU A 136 -0.25 -2.05 1.67
CA LEU A 136 0.10 -2.93 2.79
C LEU A 136 1.52 -3.51 2.68
N ASP A 137 2.52 -2.63 2.65
CA ASP A 137 3.95 -2.97 2.76
C ASP A 137 4.60 -2.18 3.91
N LEU A 138 5.80 -2.57 4.36
CA LEU A 138 6.47 -1.89 5.49
C LEU A 138 6.50 -0.36 5.31
N PRO A 139 6.87 0.16 4.13
CA PRO A 139 6.86 1.59 3.93
C PRO A 139 5.47 2.22 3.91
N GLY A 140 4.49 1.60 3.24
CA GLY A 140 3.12 2.10 3.24
C GLY A 140 2.53 2.15 4.63
N ILE A 141 2.83 1.15 5.48
CA ILE A 141 2.46 1.15 6.90
C ILE A 141 3.17 2.26 7.66
N ALA A 142 4.47 2.45 7.44
CA ALA A 142 5.24 3.53 8.06
C ALA A 142 4.66 4.92 7.73
N VAL A 143 4.29 5.14 6.47
CA VAL A 143 3.61 6.37 6.02
C VAL A 143 2.25 6.55 6.71
N LEU A 144 1.45 5.48 6.81
CA LEU A 144 0.15 5.53 7.48
C LEU A 144 0.26 5.86 8.98
N ILE A 145 1.28 5.32 9.66
CA ILE A 145 1.57 5.63 11.07
C ILE A 145 2.07 7.08 11.21
N ALA A 146 2.93 7.53 10.30
CA ALA A 146 3.50 8.87 10.31
C ALA A 146 2.48 9.99 10.00
N ALA A 147 1.35 9.65 9.39
CA ALA A 147 0.27 10.58 9.07
C ALA A 147 -0.48 11.15 10.30
N GLY A 148 -0.15 10.69 11.51
CA GLY A 148 -0.58 11.28 12.77
C GLY A 148 -1.52 10.39 13.60
N PRO A 149 -1.76 10.73 14.88
CA PRO A 149 -2.41 9.85 15.85
C PRO A 149 -3.86 9.48 15.50
N ARG A 150 -4.55 10.32 14.72
CA ARG A 150 -5.91 10.04 14.23
C ARG A 150 -5.93 8.98 13.13
N VAL A 151 -4.97 9.02 12.20
CA VAL A 151 -4.84 8.03 11.12
C VAL A 151 -4.28 6.72 11.66
N ALA A 152 -3.29 6.78 12.56
CA ALA A 152 -2.71 5.61 13.21
C ALA A 152 -3.73 4.79 14.02
N ARG A 153 -4.71 5.44 14.69
CA ARG A 153 -5.79 4.75 15.42
C ARG A 153 -6.75 3.97 14.52
N LEU A 154 -6.92 4.40 13.27
CA LEU A 154 -7.83 3.77 12.30
C LEU A 154 -7.11 2.77 11.38
N TRP A 155 -5.78 2.67 11.47
CA TRP A 155 -4.97 1.88 10.53
C TRP A 155 -5.39 0.41 10.51
N VAL A 156 -5.77 -0.18 11.66
CA VAL A 156 -6.20 -1.59 11.73
C VAL A 156 -7.51 -1.79 10.95
N VAL A 157 -8.48 -0.88 11.10
CA VAL A 157 -9.75 -0.92 10.36
C VAL A 157 -9.51 -0.70 8.86
N ALA A 158 -8.63 0.24 8.51
CA ALA A 158 -8.22 0.49 7.13
C ALA A 158 -7.48 -0.72 6.53
N ALA A 159 -6.64 -1.40 7.30
CA ALA A 159 -5.92 -2.59 6.89
C ALA A 159 -6.87 -3.75 6.60
N PHE A 160 -7.89 -3.99 7.44
CA PHE A 160 -8.92 -5.00 7.16
C PHE A 160 -9.72 -4.68 5.90
N GLY A 161 -10.12 -3.41 5.73
CA GLY A 161 -10.81 -2.96 4.52
C GLY A 161 -9.94 -3.10 3.26
N GLY A 162 -8.66 -2.75 3.37
CA GLY A 162 -7.66 -2.89 2.32
C GLY A 162 -7.42 -4.35 1.96
N LEU A 163 -7.22 -5.22 2.94
CA LEU A 163 -7.03 -6.66 2.75
C LEU A 163 -8.25 -7.27 2.04
N THR A 164 -9.46 -6.91 2.46
CA THR A 164 -10.70 -7.39 1.83
C THR A 164 -10.78 -6.90 0.37
N GLY A 165 -10.42 -5.64 0.11
CA GLY A 165 -10.39 -5.09 -1.25
C GLY A 165 -9.35 -5.77 -2.15
N VAL A 166 -8.14 -6.03 -1.62
CA VAL A 166 -7.08 -6.75 -2.32
C VAL A 166 -7.52 -8.17 -2.64
N LEU A 167 -8.12 -8.87 -1.68
CA LEU A 167 -8.65 -10.22 -1.89
C LEU A 167 -9.72 -10.24 -3.00
N VAL A 168 -10.71 -9.33 -2.92
CA VAL A 168 -11.76 -9.22 -3.95
C VAL A 168 -11.16 -8.90 -5.32
N ARG A 169 -10.23 -7.94 -5.41
CA ARG A 169 -9.56 -7.58 -6.67
C ARG A 169 -8.76 -8.75 -7.22
N THR A 170 -8.03 -9.47 -6.38
CA THR A 170 -7.24 -10.63 -6.77
C THR A 170 -8.13 -11.74 -7.32
N ILE A 171 -9.25 -12.03 -6.65
CA ILE A 171 -10.23 -13.04 -7.09
C ILE A 171 -10.89 -12.62 -8.41
N LEU A 172 -11.34 -11.35 -8.53
CA LEU A 172 -11.98 -10.84 -9.73
C LEU A 172 -11.02 -10.90 -10.93
N GLN A 173 -9.77 -10.53 -10.70
CA GLN A 173 -8.75 -10.54 -11.74
C GLN A 173 -8.34 -11.97 -12.13
N ALA A 174 -8.24 -12.90 -11.17
CA ALA A 174 -8.06 -14.32 -11.45
C ALA A 174 -9.23 -14.90 -12.26
N SER A 175 -10.48 -14.49 -11.98
CA SER A 175 -11.66 -14.95 -12.71
C SER A 175 -11.77 -14.39 -14.13
N ILE A 176 -11.29 -13.18 -14.40
CA ILE A 176 -11.38 -12.53 -15.72
C ILE A 176 -10.24 -12.96 -16.64
N TYR A 177 -9.05 -13.24 -16.09
CA TYR A 177 -7.84 -13.57 -16.86
C TYR A 177 -7.40 -15.04 -16.73
N GLY A 178 -8.09 -15.85 -15.91
CA GLY A 178 -7.81 -17.27 -15.69
C GLY A 178 -8.40 -18.24 -16.72
N SER A 179 -8.89 -17.75 -17.86
CA SER A 179 -9.34 -18.54 -19.01
C SER A 179 -8.43 -18.36 -20.22
#